data_AF-A0A2E8WDI1-F1
#
_entry.id   AF-A0A2E8WDI1-F1
#
_cell.length_a   1.000
_cell.length_b   1.000
_cell.length_c   1.000
_cell.angle_alpha   90.00
_cell.angle_beta   90.00
_cell.angle_gamma   90.00
#
_symmetry.space_group_name_H-M   'P 1'
#
loop_
_entity.id
_entity.type
_entity.pdbx_description
1 polymer ?
#
loop_
_entity_poly.entity_id
_entity_poly.type
_entity_poly.pdbx_seq_one_letter_code
_entity_poly.pdbx_strand_id
1 'polypeptide(L)' 'MVGGTGHHIRHNFIHHNQYQGLGYGVCHDVAHSLIERNMFNHNRHYIAGTGRPGCGYVTRHNVEQGT' A
#
# COMPACT_ATOMS: atom_id res chain seq x y z
N MET A 1 18.84 -9.24 -1.51
CA MET A 1 17.50 -9.47 -0.91
C MET A 1 16.75 -10.43 -1.79
N VAL A 2 16.09 -11.44 -1.21
CA VAL A 2 15.12 -12.27 -1.94
C VAL A 2 13.83 -11.47 -2.03
N GLY A 3 13.25 -11.34 -3.22
CA GLY A 3 11.99 -10.62 -3.39
C GLY A 3 10.82 -11.33 -2.71
N GLY A 4 9.89 -10.57 -2.13
CA GLY A 4 8.68 -11.12 -1.51
C GLY A 4 7.54 -11.29 -2.52
N THR A 5 6.83 -12.43 -2.49
CA THR A 5 5.68 -12.70 -3.38
C THR A 5 4.50 -13.31 -2.61
N GLY A 6 3.29 -13.16 -3.14
CA GLY A 6 2.09 -13.79 -2.55
C GLY A 6 1.50 -13.03 -1.36
N HIS A 7 1.92 -11.78 -1.14
CA HIS A 7 1.38 -10.92 -0.08
C HIS A 7 0.00 -10.38 -0.47
N HIS A 8 -1.00 -10.59 0.38
CA HIS A 8 -2.38 -10.18 0.14
C HIS A 8 -2.84 -9.23 1.23
N ILE A 9 -3.10 -7.96 0.87
CA ILE A 9 -3.64 -6.94 1.77
C ILE A 9 -5.08 -6.69 1.33
N ARG A 10 -6.05 -7.23 2.07
CA ARG A 10 -7.46 -7.17 1.67
C ARG A 10 -8.44 -7.03 2.83
N HIS A 11 -9.54 -6.32 2.57
CA HIS A 11 -10.65 -6.11 3.52
C HIS A 11 -10.20 -5.42 4.83
N ASN A 12 -9.27 -4.47 4.73
CA ASN A 12 -8.83 -3.67 5.87
C ASN A 12 -9.36 -2.25 5.81
N PHE A 13 -9.42 -1.60 6.97
CA PHE A 13 -9.56 -0.15 7.10
C PHE A 13 -8.20 0.44 7.49
N ILE A 14 -7.53 1.13 6.55
CA ILE A 14 -6.17 1.63 6.71
C ILE A 14 -6.25 3.15 6.80
N HIS A 15 -5.95 3.70 7.98
CA HIS A 15 -6.23 5.11 8.23
C HIS A 15 -5.20 5.83 9.11
N HIS A 16 -5.18 7.16 8.98
CA HIS A 16 -4.41 8.07 9.85
C HIS A 16 -2.89 7.80 9.87
N ASN A 17 -2.33 7.27 8.78
CA ASN A 17 -0.88 7.18 8.60
C ASN A 17 -0.34 8.53 8.09
N GLN A 18 -0.04 9.44 9.01
CA GLN A 18 0.35 10.84 8.74
C GLN A 18 1.76 11.19 9.21
N TYR A 19 2.53 10.18 9.65
CA TYR A 19 3.88 10.36 10.18
C TYR A 19 4.66 11.42 9.41
N GLN A 20 5.11 12.47 10.10
CA GLN A 20 5.71 13.73 9.61
C GLN A 20 6.33 13.65 8.19
N GLY A 21 5.48 13.67 7.15
CA GLY A 21 5.95 13.58 5.76
C GLY A 21 6.34 12.19 5.23
N LEU A 22 6.23 11.10 5.98
CA LEU A 22 6.50 9.70 5.57
C LEU A 22 5.37 8.72 5.95
N GLY A 23 4.14 9.19 6.13
CA GLY A 23 3.00 8.31 6.40
C GLY A 23 2.52 7.54 5.17
N TYR A 24 2.56 6.19 5.22
CA TYR A 24 2.10 5.31 4.15
C TYR A 24 1.08 4.30 4.68
N GLY A 25 -0.02 4.08 3.95
CA GLY A 25 -0.95 2.99 4.24
C GLY A 25 -0.33 1.63 3.90
N VAL A 26 0.22 1.49 2.69
CA VAL A 26 1.02 0.33 2.27
C VAL A 26 2.26 0.82 1.51
N CYS A 27 3.44 0.28 1.85
CA CYS A 27 4.71 0.58 1.18
C CYS A 27 5.43 -0.72 0.80
N HIS A 28 6.02 -0.76 -0.40
CA HIS A 28 6.77 -1.91 -0.94
C HIS A 28 8.21 -1.54 -1.24
N ASP A 29 9.16 -2.41 -0.87
CA ASP A 29 10.50 -2.43 -1.45
C ASP A 29 10.58 -3.52 -2.53
N VAL A 30 11.53 -4.46 -2.48
CA VAL A 30 11.61 -5.57 -3.46
C VAL A 30 10.54 -6.63 -3.14
N ALA A 31 9.29 -6.37 -3.49
CA ALA A 31 8.16 -7.27 -3.31
C ALA A 31 7.02 -7.05 -4.31
N HIS A 32 6.18 -8.08 -4.49
CA HIS A 32 4.94 -8.07 -5.26
C HIS A 32 3.73 -8.47 -4.39
N SER A 33 2.72 -7.59 -4.35
CA SER A 33 1.51 -7.80 -3.54
C SER A 33 0.21 -7.58 -4.32
N LEU A 34 -0.86 -8.24 -3.85
CA LEU A 34 -2.24 -7.93 -4.23
C LEU A 34 -2.88 -7.08 -3.11
N ILE A 35 -3.30 -5.87 -3.46
CA ILE A 35 -3.91 -4.91 -2.53
C ILE A 35 -5.34 -4.66 -3.01
N GLU A 36 -6.33 -5.23 -2.34
CA GLU A 36 -7.71 -5.14 -2.82
C GLU A 36 -8.77 -4.97 -1.74
N ARG A 37 -9.85 -4.25 -2.08
CA ARG A 37 -11.02 -4.09 -1.20
C ARG A 37 -10.68 -3.53 0.18
N ASN A 38 -9.66 -2.66 0.25
CA ASN A 38 -9.35 -1.90 1.46
C ASN A 38 -10.03 -0.54 1.38
N MET A 39 -10.39 -0.01 2.54
CA MET A 39 -10.82 1.37 2.72
C MET A 39 -9.65 2.18 3.26
N PHE A 40 -9.21 3.17 2.51
CA PHE A 40 -8.11 4.07 2.88
C PHE A 40 -8.65 5.44 3.28
N ASN A 41 -8.17 5.98 4.40
CA ASN A 41 -8.68 7.26 4.92
C ASN A 41 -7.59 8.07 5.66
N HIS A 42 -7.38 9.35 5.30
CA HIS A 42 -6.43 10.23 6.00
C HIS A 42 -4.99 9.67 6.09
N ASN A 43 -4.52 9.01 5.03
CA ASN A 43 -3.10 8.65 4.90
C ASN A 43 -2.41 9.67 4.00
N ARG A 44 -1.15 10.03 4.28
CA ARG A 44 -0.40 10.92 3.39
C ARG A 44 -0.13 10.26 2.02
N HIS A 45 0.17 8.97 2.04
CA HIS A 45 0.22 8.11 0.87
C HIS A 45 -0.59 6.84 1.11
N TYR A 46 -1.49 6.50 0.21
CA TYR A 46 -2.28 5.27 0.34
C TYR A 46 -1.47 4.02 0.02
N ILE A 47 -0.86 3.98 -1.16
CA ILE A 47 -0.02 2.88 -1.63
C ILE A 47 1.23 3.48 -2.26
N ALA A 48 2.41 2.99 -1.89
CA ALA A 48 3.68 3.37 -2.49
C ALA A 48 4.57 2.15 -2.77
N GLY A 49 5.51 2.32 -3.70
CA GLY A 49 6.59 1.39 -3.96
C GLY A 49 7.89 2.15 -4.20
N THR A 50 9.04 1.53 -3.94
CA THR A 50 10.36 2.18 -4.09
C THR A 50 10.80 2.37 -5.54
N GLY A 51 10.13 1.74 -6.51
CA GLY A 51 10.48 1.80 -7.94
C GLY A 51 11.71 0.97 -8.32
N ARG A 52 12.30 0.22 -7.38
CA ARG A 52 13.40 -0.71 -7.67
C ARG A 52 12.92 -1.88 -8.54
N PRO A 53 13.79 -2.49 -9.36
CA PRO A 53 13.46 -3.73 -10.05
C PRO A 53 12.94 -4.81 -9.07
N GLY A 54 11.81 -5.43 -9.41
CA GLY A 54 11.12 -6.40 -8.55
C GLY A 54 10.20 -5.78 -7.49
N CYS A 55 9.99 -4.46 -7.49
CA CYS A 55 8.93 -3.78 -6.76
C CYS A 55 7.69 -3.65 -7.64
N GLY A 56 6.55 -4.16 -7.17
CA GLY A 56 5.30 -4.05 -7.90
C GLY A 56 4.08 -4.39 -7.05
N TYR A 57 2.89 -4.06 -7.56
CA TYR A 57 1.64 -4.43 -6.92
C TYR A 57 0.50 -4.44 -7.93
N VAL A 58 -0.53 -5.23 -7.63
CA VAL A 58 -1.85 -5.11 -8.26
C VAL A 58 -2.78 -4.44 -7.26
N THR A 59 -3.42 -3.34 -7.67
CA THR A 59 -4.42 -2.64 -6.88
C THR A 59 -5.79 -2.74 -7.56
N ARG A 60 -6.82 -3.18 -6.84
CA ARG A 60 -8.19 -3.26 -7.36
C ARG A 60 -9.26 -3.12 -6.26
N HIS A 61 -10.38 -2.49 -6.60
CA HIS A 61 -11.55 -2.34 -5.71
C HIS A 61 -11.26 -1.70 -4.33
N ASN A 62 -10.17 -0.95 -4.19
CA ASN A 62 -9.92 -0.17 -2.97
C ASN A 62 -10.76 1.12 -3.03
N VAL A 63 -11.21 1.59 -1.88
CA VAL A 63 -11.93 2.87 -1.74
C VAL A 63 -11.03 3.85 -1.00
N GLU A 64 -10.95 5.06 -1.54
CA GLU A 64 -10.28 6.20 -0.92
C GLU A 64 -11.35 7.15 -0.38
N GLN A 65 -11.19 7.58 0.87
CA GLN A 65 -12.12 8.51 1.49
C GLN A 65 -11.36 9.46 2.42
N GLY A 66 -11.14 10.70 1.97
CA GLY A 66 -10.57 11.77 2.79
C GLY A 66 -9.23 12.28 2.26
N THR A 67 -9.31 13.19 1.29
CA THR A 67 -8.27 14.19 0.98
C THR A 67 -8.48 15.45 1.80
#